data_AF-A0A2I0VKH4-F1
#
_entry.id   AF-A0A2I0VKH4-F1
#
_cell.length_a   1.000
_cell.length_b   1.000
_cell.length_c   1.000
_cell.angle_alpha   90.00
_cell.angle_beta   90.00
_cell.angle_gamma   90.00
#
_symmetry.space_group_name_H-M   'P 1'
#
loop_
_entity.id
_entity.type
_entity.pdbx_description
1 polymer ?
#
loop_
_entity_poly.entity_id
_entity_poly.type
_entity_poly.pdbx_seq_one_letter_code
_entity_poly.pdbx_strand_id
1 'polypeptide(L)'
;MASALVDYARFNTMEPKAKNVNDFQIYPGEGVSGEINGKKIYIGNKRIARRAGCTQAPDVEDMKEAVTLGYVLLDAMPIGIFALSDTCRTGAKEGIKELKSLGIKTAMLTGDSTTAAMQAQKQVFKALRKHV
;
A
#
# COMPACT_ATOMS: atom_id res chain seq x y z
N MET A 1 -2.96 5.25 -3.04
CA MET A 1 -2.69 4.04 -3.85
C MET A 1 -2.22 4.38 -5.26
N ALA A 2 -3.08 4.93 -6.13
CA ALA A 2 -2.71 5.17 -7.54
C ALA A 2 -1.44 6.02 -7.73
N SER A 3 -1.33 7.17 -7.05
CA SER A 3 -0.11 8.00 -7.10
C SER A 3 1.14 7.20 -6.72
N ALA A 4 1.10 6.48 -5.60
CA ALA A 4 2.25 5.70 -5.12
C ALA A 4 2.72 4.65 -6.14
N LEU A 5 1.80 3.99 -6.87
CA LEU A 5 2.16 3.05 -7.93
C LEU A 5 2.78 3.76 -9.15
N VAL A 6 2.25 4.92 -9.53
CA VAL A 6 2.80 5.74 -10.64
C VAL A 6 4.19 6.27 -10.29
N ASP A 7 4.37 6.76 -9.06
CA ASP A 7 5.63 7.27 -8.55
C ASP A 7 6.68 6.15 -8.48
N TYR A 8 6.27 4.95 -8.03
CA TYR A 8 7.14 3.77 -8.05
C TYR A 8 7.53 3.35 -9.47
N ALA A 9 6.61 3.40 -10.44
CA ALA A 9 6.91 3.10 -11.83
C ALA A 9 7.96 4.08 -12.40
N ARG A 10 7.78 5.38 -12.16
CA ARG A 10 8.72 6.43 -12.58
C ARG A 10 10.09 6.29 -11.92
N PHE A 11 10.13 5.96 -10.62
CA PHE A 11 11.38 5.65 -9.92
C PHE A 11 12.14 4.50 -10.58
N ASN A 12 11.43 3.51 -11.13
CA ASN A 12 12.00 2.41 -11.90
C ASN A 12 12.19 2.74 -13.39
N THR A 13 12.23 4.03 -13.76
CA THR A 13 12.44 4.51 -15.14
C THR A 13 11.35 4.04 -16.13
N MET A 14 10.15 3.74 -15.64
CA MET A 14 8.99 3.43 -16.50
C MET A 14 8.10 4.67 -16.61
N GLU A 15 7.86 5.12 -17.85
CA GLU A 15 6.96 6.25 -18.12
C GLU A 15 5.53 5.75 -18.44
N PRO A 16 4.51 6.05 -17.62
CA PRO A 16 3.14 5.59 -17.87
C PRO A 16 2.54 6.23 -19.12
N LYS A 17 2.09 5.40 -20.07
CA LYS A 17 1.48 5.86 -21.33
C LYS A 17 -0.05 5.80 -21.24
N ALA A 18 -0.65 6.77 -20.53
CA ALA A 18 -2.11 6.81 -20.31
C ALA A 18 -2.93 6.80 -21.62
N LYS A 19 -2.41 7.37 -22.71
CA LYS A 19 -3.08 7.42 -24.03
C LYS A 19 -3.33 6.04 -24.66
N ASN A 20 -2.65 4.99 -24.17
CA ASN A 20 -2.78 3.64 -24.71
C ASN A 20 -3.84 2.81 -23.99
N VAL A 21 -4.56 3.40 -23.02
CA VAL A 21 -5.59 2.72 -22.24
C VAL A 21 -6.96 3.01 -22.83
N ASN A 22 -7.65 1.96 -23.28
CA ASN A 22 -9.05 2.03 -23.72
C ASN A 22 -9.96 1.54 -22.59
N ASP A 23 -11.27 1.80 -22.71
CA ASP A 23 -12.32 1.28 -21.82
C ASP A 23 -12.02 1.37 -20.32
N PHE A 24 -11.45 2.51 -19.91
CA PHE A 24 -11.11 2.76 -18.52
C PHE A 24 -12.38 2.81 -17.65
N GLN A 25 -12.37 2.07 -16.55
CA GLN A 25 -13.47 2.02 -15.59
C GLN A 25 -12.96 2.08 -14.16
N ILE A 26 -13.71 2.78 -13.31
CA ILE A 26 -13.47 2.86 -11.88
C ILE A 26 -14.54 2.03 -11.16
N TYR A 27 -14.09 1.21 -10.22
CA TYR A 27 -14.94 0.44 -9.32
C TYR A 27 -14.74 0.97 -7.89
N PRO A 28 -15.64 1.84 -7.40
CA PRO A 28 -15.46 2.51 -6.11
C PRO A 28 -15.18 1.53 -4.97
N GLY A 29 -14.07 1.75 -4.26
CA GLY A 29 -13.64 0.88 -3.17
C GLY A 29 -13.13 -0.50 -3.58
N GLU A 30 -13.07 -0.83 -4.88
CA GLU A 30 -12.52 -2.09 -5.39
C GLU A 30 -11.21 -1.86 -6.15
N GLY A 31 -11.20 -0.93 -7.09
CA GLY A 31 -10.06 -0.72 -7.98
C GLY A 31 -10.45 -0.08 -9.31
N VAL A 32 -9.65 -0.35 -10.34
CA VAL A 32 -9.84 0.16 -11.70
C VAL A 32 -9.62 -0.96 -12.72
N SER A 33 -10.14 -0.78 -13.93
CA SER A 33 -9.77 -1.58 -15.10
C SER A 33 -9.52 -0.72 -16.32
N GLY A 34 -8.85 -1.28 -17.30
CA GLY A 34 -8.74 -0.72 -18.65
C GLY A 34 -8.23 -1.78 -19.62
N GLU A 35 -8.13 -1.43 -20.89
CA GLU A 35 -7.64 -2.30 -21.94
C GLU A 35 -6.37 -1.73 -22.57
N ILE A 36 -5.34 -2.57 -22.73
CA ILE A 36 -4.10 -2.23 -23.43
C ILE A 36 -3.80 -3.35 -24.42
N ASN A 37 -3.65 -3.01 -25.71
CA ASN A 37 -3.37 -3.98 -26.79
C ASN A 37 -4.37 -5.15 -26.84
N GLY A 38 -5.67 -4.90 -26.66
CA GLY A 38 -6.71 -5.94 -26.70
C GLY A 38 -6.78 -6.81 -25.44
N LYS A 39 -6.00 -6.50 -24.39
CA LYS A 39 -5.99 -7.26 -23.14
C LYS A 39 -6.56 -6.43 -22.00
N LYS A 40 -7.47 -7.02 -21.23
CA LYS A 40 -8.10 -6.33 -20.11
C LYS A 40 -7.19 -6.41 -18.89
N ILE A 41 -6.97 -5.30 -18.23
CA ILE A 41 -6.13 -5.21 -17.03
C ILE A 41 -7.01 -4.75 -15.87
N TYR A 42 -6.91 -5.43 -14.73
CA TYR A 42 -7.58 -5.07 -13.49
C TYR A 42 -6.56 -4.80 -12.39
N ILE A 43 -6.74 -3.70 -11.65
CA ILE A 43 -5.85 -3.31 -10.55
C ILE A 43 -6.69 -2.90 -9.35
N GLY A 44 -6.45 -3.49 -8.18
CA GLY A 44 -7.28 -3.21 -7.00
C GLY A 44 -7.19 -4.27 -5.90
N ASN A 45 -8.14 -4.26 -4.96
CA ASN A 45 -8.18 -5.22 -3.85
C ASN A 45 -8.79 -6.57 -4.26
N LYS A 46 -8.93 -7.52 -3.32
CA LYS A 46 -9.50 -8.85 -3.60
C LYS A 46 -10.86 -8.82 -4.33
N ARG A 47 -11.68 -7.78 -4.16
CA ARG A 47 -12.96 -7.65 -4.86
C ARG A 47 -12.78 -7.43 -6.37
N ILE A 48 -11.77 -6.68 -6.80
CA ILE A 48 -11.48 -6.50 -8.23
C ILE A 48 -11.05 -7.83 -8.88
N ALA A 49 -10.27 -8.65 -8.16
CA ALA A 49 -9.82 -9.93 -8.66
C ALA A 49 -11.00 -10.87 -8.92
N ARG A 50 -11.94 -10.94 -7.99
CA ARG A 50 -13.19 -11.70 -8.17
C ARG A 50 -14.02 -11.15 -9.34
N ARG A 51 -14.09 -9.82 -9.50
CA ARG A 51 -14.78 -9.18 -10.63
C ARG A 51 -14.16 -9.52 -11.99
N ALA A 52 -12.84 -9.66 -12.04
CA ALA A 52 -12.12 -10.10 -13.22
C ALA A 52 -12.34 -11.60 -13.56
N GLY A 53 -13.09 -12.33 -12.73
CA GLY A 53 -13.30 -13.78 -12.89
C GLY A 53 -12.21 -14.64 -12.26
N CYS A 54 -11.29 -14.06 -11.51
CA CYS A 54 -10.27 -14.81 -10.80
C CYS A 54 -10.86 -15.50 -9.57
N THR A 55 -10.91 -16.83 -9.59
CA THR A 55 -11.42 -17.67 -8.50
C THR A 55 -10.36 -17.95 -7.43
N GLN A 56 -9.08 -17.80 -7.77
CA GLN A 56 -7.95 -18.13 -6.91
C GLN A 56 -6.91 -17.00 -6.92
N ALA A 57 -7.31 -15.83 -6.41
CA ALA A 57 -6.35 -14.77 -6.12
C ALA A 57 -5.41 -15.26 -5.00
N PRO A 58 -4.09 -15.08 -5.10
CA PRO A 58 -3.16 -15.54 -4.07
C PRO A 58 -3.52 -14.94 -2.70
N ASP A 59 -3.74 -15.79 -1.69
CA ASP A 59 -3.90 -15.32 -0.33
C ASP A 59 -2.52 -15.18 0.30
N VAL A 60 -2.06 -13.93 0.39
CA VAL A 60 -0.81 -13.62 1.07
C VAL A 60 -1.16 -13.34 2.53
N GLU A 61 -1.41 -14.41 3.29
CA GLU A 61 -1.86 -14.31 4.68
C GLU A 61 -0.82 -13.63 5.58
N ASP A 62 0.47 -13.89 5.32
CA ASP A 62 1.59 -13.39 6.11
C ASP A 62 1.88 -11.89 5.94
N MET A 63 1.39 -11.27 4.86
CA MET A 63 1.62 -9.85 4.60
C MET A 63 0.53 -8.94 5.21
N LYS A 64 -0.53 -9.49 5.82
CA LYS A 64 -1.68 -8.71 6.30
C LYS A 64 -1.37 -7.74 7.45
N GLU A 65 -0.19 -7.81 8.07
CA GLU A 65 0.18 -6.95 9.18
C GLU A 65 0.52 -5.51 8.73
N ALA A 66 -0.54 -4.68 8.59
CA ALA A 66 -0.52 -3.23 8.33
C ALA A 66 -0.13 -2.74 6.93
N VAL A 67 -0.25 -3.58 5.92
CA VAL A 67 -0.14 -3.13 4.52
C VAL A 67 -1.48 -3.29 3.80
N THR A 68 -1.76 -2.37 2.89
CA THR A 68 -2.85 -2.50 1.93
C THR A 68 -2.35 -3.37 0.77
N LEU A 69 -2.91 -4.57 0.64
CA LEU A 69 -2.64 -5.46 -0.49
C LEU A 69 -3.50 -5.09 -1.71
N GLY A 70 -2.88 -5.12 -2.88
CA GLY A 70 -3.56 -5.01 -4.16
C GLY A 70 -3.02 -6.02 -5.17
N TYR A 71 -3.84 -6.30 -6.17
CA TYR A 71 -3.66 -7.32 -7.19
C TYR A 71 -3.65 -6.67 -8.56
N VAL A 72 -2.86 -7.23 -9.46
CA VAL A 72 -2.83 -6.90 -10.88
C VAL A 72 -3.22 -8.15 -11.65
N LEU A 73 -4.24 -8.05 -12.49
CA LEU A 73 -4.72 -9.15 -13.31
C LEU A 73 -4.69 -8.78 -14.78
N LEU A 74 -4.33 -9.75 -15.61
CA LEU A 74 -4.47 -9.72 -17.06
C LEU A 74 -5.62 -10.67 -17.40
N ASP A 75 -6.72 -10.12 -17.86
CA ASP A 75 -8.02 -10.77 -17.97
C ASP A 75 -8.40 -11.38 -16.61
N ALA A 76 -8.53 -12.71 -16.50
CA ALA A 76 -8.81 -13.41 -15.24
C ALA A 76 -7.54 -13.92 -14.52
N MET A 77 -6.36 -13.72 -15.10
CA MET A 77 -5.10 -14.27 -14.59
C MET A 77 -4.37 -13.28 -13.68
N PRO A 78 -4.09 -13.61 -12.41
CA PRO A 78 -3.22 -12.80 -11.56
C PRO A 78 -1.80 -12.77 -12.12
N ILE A 79 -1.27 -11.58 -12.38
CA ILE A 79 0.09 -11.36 -12.88
C ILE A 79 0.98 -10.62 -11.89
N GLY A 80 0.42 -10.12 -10.79
CA GLY A 80 1.19 -9.44 -9.77
C GLY A 80 0.38 -9.11 -8.52
N ILE A 81 1.12 -8.86 -7.44
CA ILE A 81 0.59 -8.39 -6.15
C ILE A 81 1.49 -7.22 -5.74
N PHE A 82 0.89 -6.20 -5.15
CA PHE A 82 1.61 -5.10 -4.52
C PHE A 82 1.11 -4.88 -3.10
N ALA A 83 1.99 -4.39 -2.25
CA ALA A 83 1.68 -3.99 -0.88
C ALA A 83 2.00 -2.50 -0.72
N LEU A 84 1.09 -1.76 -0.11
CA LEU A 84 1.29 -0.36 0.26
C LEU A 84 1.32 -0.27 1.79
N SER A 85 2.40 0.27 2.33
CA SER A 85 2.52 0.59 3.75
C SER A 85 2.63 2.09 3.90
N ASP A 86 1.99 2.64 4.92
CA ASP A 86 2.28 4.01 5.35
C ASP A 86 3.63 4.04 6.06
N THR A 87 4.47 4.99 5.68
CA THR A 87 5.72 5.29 6.36
C THR A 87 5.57 6.57 7.15
N CYS A 88 6.08 6.59 8.38
CA CYS A 88 6.14 7.82 9.15
C CYS A 88 7.00 8.86 8.42
N ARG A 89 6.67 10.14 8.60
CA ARG A 89 7.41 11.25 7.98
C ARG A 89 8.88 11.19 8.37
N THR A 90 9.74 11.59 7.43
CA THR A 90 11.16 11.86 7.72
C THR A 90 11.26 12.85 8.89
N GLY A 91 12.16 12.59 9.84
CA GLY A 91 12.30 13.41 11.05
C GLY A 91 11.37 13.04 12.21
N ALA A 92 10.35 12.20 12.01
CA ALA A 92 9.40 11.86 13.08
C ALA A 92 10.10 11.16 14.26
N LYS A 93 11.06 10.28 13.97
CA LYS A 93 11.83 9.56 14.97
C LYS A 93 12.76 10.49 15.75
N GLU A 94 13.42 11.39 15.03
CA GLU A 94 14.31 12.40 15.58
C GLU A 94 13.56 13.36 16.50
N GLY A 95 12.40 13.87 16.07
CA GLY A 95 11.57 14.76 16.87
C GLY A 95 11.05 14.09 18.16
N ILE A 96 10.58 12.84 18.09
CA ILE A 96 10.17 12.11 19.30
C ILE A 96 11.36 11.87 20.24
N LYS A 97 12.55 11.58 19.70
CA LYS A 97 13.77 11.40 20.49
C LYS A 97 14.15 12.69 21.22
N GLU A 98 14.07 13.83 20.55
CA GLU A 98 14.36 15.14 21.13
C GLU A 98 13.39 15.49 22.27
N LEU A 99 12.08 15.35 22.03
CA LEU A 99 11.06 15.56 23.07
C LEU A 99 11.32 14.70 24.32
N LYS A 100 11.67 13.42 24.13
CA LYS A 100 12.01 12.53 25.25
C LYS A 100 13.29 12.96 25.97
N SER A 101 14.29 13.46 25.26
CA SER A 101 15.53 13.97 25.85
C SER A 101 15.30 15.19 26.75
N LEU A 102 14.24 15.96 26.46
CA LEU A 102 13.76 17.07 27.26
C LEU A 102 12.87 16.63 28.45
N GLY A 103 12.70 15.33 28.68
CA GLY A 103 11.84 14.78 29.73
C GLY A 103 10.34 14.82 29.42
N ILE A 104 9.96 15.16 28.18
CA ILE A 104 8.56 15.26 27.77
C ILE A 104 8.03 13.86 27.43
N LYS A 105 6.94 13.47 28.10
CA LYS A 105 6.24 12.23 27.80
C LYS A 105 5.51 12.34 26.47
N THR A 106 5.62 11.31 25.64
CA THR A 106 4.97 11.23 24.33
C THR A 106 3.95 10.09 24.30
N ALA A 107 2.81 10.33 23.66
CA ALA A 107 1.76 9.35 23.42
C ALA A 107 1.28 9.49 21.97
N MET A 108 0.87 8.37 21.35
CA MET A 108 0.27 8.36 20.02
C MET A 108 -1.23 8.18 20.17
N LEU A 109 -2.01 9.11 19.62
CA LEU A 109 -3.46 9.02 19.52
C LEU A 109 -3.83 8.89 18.04
N THR A 110 -4.46 7.78 17.65
CA THR A 110 -4.89 7.53 16.27
C THR A 110 -6.25 6.83 16.26
N GLY A 111 -7.05 7.11 15.23
CA GLY A 111 -8.28 6.39 14.92
C GLY A 111 -8.05 5.19 13.99
N ASP A 112 -6.82 4.94 13.56
CA ASP A 112 -6.48 3.81 12.70
C ASP A 112 -6.60 2.48 13.45
N SER A 113 -6.61 1.39 12.68
CA SER A 113 -6.57 0.03 13.24
C SER A 113 -5.36 -0.16 14.15
N THR A 114 -5.50 -1.03 15.16
CA THR A 114 -4.43 -1.38 16.09
C THR A 114 -3.15 -1.82 15.38
N THR A 115 -3.28 -2.57 14.28
CA THR A 115 -2.14 -3.06 13.48
C THR A 115 -1.37 -1.91 12.85
N ALA A 116 -2.07 -0.94 12.24
CA ALA A 116 -1.44 0.25 11.66
C ALA A 116 -0.77 1.12 12.73
N ALA A 117 -1.45 1.33 13.87
CA ALA A 117 -0.91 2.06 15.02
C ALA A 117 0.38 1.41 15.56
N MET A 118 0.39 0.08 15.72
CA MET A 118 1.57 -0.66 16.17
C MET A 118 2.73 -0.57 15.18
N GLN A 119 2.46 -0.53 13.87
CA GLN A 119 3.48 -0.41 12.85
C GLN A 119 4.08 1.00 12.81
N ALA A 120 3.25 2.05 12.89
CA ALA A 120 3.73 3.42 13.09
C ALA A 120 4.56 3.55 14.39
N GLN A 121 4.09 2.93 15.49
CA GLN A 121 4.84 2.87 16.73
C GLN A 121 6.19 2.15 16.55
N LYS A 122 6.24 1.03 15.81
CA LYS A 122 7.50 0.33 15.54
C LYS A 122 8.49 1.22 14.78
N GLN A 123 8.02 1.97 13.77
CA GLN A 123 8.84 2.86 12.95
C GLN A 123 9.45 4.01 13.77
N VAL A 124 8.71 4.57 14.72
CA VAL A 124 9.12 5.78 15.47
C VAL A 124 9.70 5.47 16.85
N PHE A 125 9.21 4.44 17.55
CA PHE A 125 9.56 4.14 18.95
C PHE A 125 10.48 2.92 19.15
N LYS A 126 10.61 1.98 18.21
CA LYS A 126 11.35 0.70 18.43
C LYS A 126 12.89 0.84 18.39
N ALA A 127 13.46 2.03 18.58
CA ALA A 127 14.90 2.20 18.62
C ALA A 127 15.53 2.18 20.02
N LEU A 128 14.78 2.23 21.13
CA LEU A 128 15.39 2.42 22.46
C LEU A 128 14.62 1.71 23.60
N ARG A 129 14.58 0.37 23.58
CA ARG A 129 14.46 -0.42 24.81
C ARG A 129 15.77 -1.19 25.02
N LYS A 130 16.78 -0.49 25.56
CA LYS A 130 17.91 -1.08 26.29
C LYS A 130 18.22 -0.13 27.44
N HIS A 131 17.42 -0.16 28.50
CA HIS A 131 17.76 0.28 29.85
C HIS A 131 16.72 -0.30 30.81
N VAL A 132 16.88 -1.59 31.10
CA VAL A 132 16.85 -2.12 32.46
C VAL A 132 18.01 -3.08 32.55
#